data_AF-A0A7S1YDK0-F1
#
_entry.id   AF-A0A7S1YDK0-F1
#
_cell.length_a   1.000
_cell.length_b   1.000
_cell.length_c   1.000
_cell.angle_alpha   90.00
_cell.angle_beta   90.00
_cell.angle_gamma   90.00
#
_symmetry.space_group_name_H-M   'P 1'
#
loop_
_entity.id
_entity.type
_entity.pdbx_description
1 polymer ?
#
loop_
_entity_poly.entity_id
_entity_poly.type
_entity_poly.pdbx_seq_one_letter_code
_entity_poly.pdbx_strand_id
1 'polypeptide(L)'
;VKAGDQIRALYNLFLEKDCTMLEVNPLAEDVEGNLIAADAKIGFDDNSEFRHQDIFAQRDSTQEDSREVAASKHDLNYIGLDGNIGCMVNGAGLAMATMDIISMHGASPANFLDV
;
A
#
# COMPACT_ATOMS: atom_id res chain seq x y z
N VAL A 1 -15.95 -11.62 -26.02
CA VAL A 1 -14.65 -12.32 -26.10
C VAL A 1 -13.52 -11.39 -25.64
N LYS A 2 -13.31 -10.23 -26.29
CA LYS A 2 -12.30 -9.21 -25.90
C LYS A 2 -12.25 -8.86 -24.39
N ALA A 3 -13.38 -8.54 -23.76
CA ALA A 3 -13.43 -8.23 -22.32
C ALA A 3 -13.04 -9.42 -21.42
N GLY A 4 -13.46 -10.64 -21.79
CA GLY A 4 -13.13 -11.84 -21.02
C GLY A 4 -11.64 -12.16 -21.08
N ASP A 5 -11.01 -11.97 -22.24
CA ASP A 5 -9.57 -12.14 -22.42
C ASP A 5 -8.78 -11.07 -21.65
N GLN A 6 -9.25 -9.81 -21.67
CA GLN A 6 -8.65 -8.73 -20.88
C GLN A 6 -8.71 -9.03 -19.38
N ILE A 7 -9.87 -9.45 -18.86
CA ILE A 7 -10.02 -9.80 -17.44
C ILE A 7 -9.09 -10.95 -17.04
N ARG A 8 -8.94 -11.97 -17.91
CA ARG A 8 -8.00 -13.07 -17.67
C ARG A 8 -6.56 -12.59 -17.64
N ALA A 9 -6.17 -11.70 -18.56
CA ALA A 9 -4.82 -11.12 -18.57
C ALA A 9 -4.55 -10.31 -17.28
N LEU A 10 -5.51 -9.49 -16.83
CA LEU A 10 -5.40 -8.75 -15.58
C LEU A 10 -5.33 -9.67 -14.36
N TYR A 11 -6.10 -10.77 -14.34
CA TYR A 11 -6.04 -11.77 -13.28
C TYR A 11 -4.70 -12.51 -13.25
N ASN A 12 -4.16 -12.88 -14.41
CA ASN A 12 -2.84 -13.49 -14.49
C ASN A 12 -1.77 -12.51 -14.00
N LEU A 13 -1.84 -11.23 -14.40
CA LEU A 13 -0.95 -10.18 -13.89
C LEU A 13 -1.05 -10.07 -12.36
N PHE A 14 -2.27 -10.07 -11.81
CA PHE A 14 -2.51 -10.01 -10.36
C PHE A 14 -1.80 -11.15 -9.62
N LEU A 15 -1.90 -12.38 -10.13
CA LEU A 15 -1.25 -13.55 -9.53
C LEU A 15 0.26 -13.56 -9.74
N GLU A 16 0.72 -13.29 -10.95
CA GLU A 16 2.15 -13.38 -11.32
C GLU A 16 3.01 -12.34 -10.61
N LYS A 17 2.43 -11.17 -10.30
CA LYS A 17 3.14 -10.05 -9.68
C LYS A 17 2.80 -9.85 -8.20
N ASP A 18 2.14 -10.83 -7.58
CA ASP A 18 1.77 -10.78 -6.16
C ASP A 18 1.05 -9.48 -5.78
N CYS A 19 0.08 -9.10 -6.61
CA CYS A 19 -0.71 -7.91 -6.38
C CYS A 19 -1.65 -8.13 -5.18
N THR A 20 -1.81 -7.10 -4.34
CA THR A 20 -2.87 -7.02 -3.33
C THR A 20 -4.11 -6.34 -3.89
N MET A 21 -3.93 -5.46 -4.89
CA MET A 21 -5.00 -4.76 -5.59
C MET A 21 -4.61 -4.52 -7.04
N LEU A 22 -5.55 -4.69 -7.95
CA LEU A 22 -5.43 -4.24 -9.33
C LEU A 22 -6.75 -3.61 -9.74
N GLU A 23 -6.74 -2.29 -9.89
CA GLU A 23 -7.87 -1.50 -10.36
C GLU A 23 -7.53 -0.90 -11.73
N VAL A 24 -8.42 -1.09 -12.71
CA VAL A 24 -8.37 -0.37 -14.00
C VAL A 24 -9.59 0.52 -14.05
N ASN A 25 -9.38 1.84 -14.01
CA ASN A 25 -10.48 2.79 -13.97
C ASN A 25 -10.09 4.13 -14.65
N PRO A 26 -10.48 4.37 -15.91
CA PRO A 26 -11.44 3.57 -16.69
C PRO A 26 -10.79 2.45 -17.53
N LEU A 27 -11.49 1.31 -17.63
CA LEU A 27 -11.33 0.37 -18.74
C LEU A 27 -12.19 0.87 -19.91
N ALA A 28 -11.57 1.61 -20.83
CA ALA A 28 -12.24 2.30 -21.92
C ALA A 28 -12.36 1.42 -23.18
N GLU A 29 -13.30 1.75 -24.05
CA GLU A 29 -13.43 1.19 -25.40
C GLU A 29 -13.15 2.29 -26.42
N ASP A 30 -12.28 2.02 -27.40
CA ASP A 30 -11.99 2.97 -28.48
C ASP A 30 -13.05 2.91 -29.60
N VAL A 31 -12.90 3.77 -30.63
CA VAL A 31 -13.84 3.85 -31.77
C VAL A 31 -13.86 2.59 -32.65
N GLU A 32 -12.87 1.71 -32.51
CA GLU A 32 -12.76 0.44 -33.23
C GLU A 32 -13.25 -0.76 -32.39
N GLY A 33 -13.72 -0.49 -31.16
CA GLY A 33 -14.19 -1.50 -30.23
C GLY A 33 -13.08 -2.31 -29.56
N ASN A 34 -11.88 -1.74 -29.41
CA ASN A 34 -10.80 -2.31 -28.62
C ASN A 34 -10.84 -1.78 -27.19
N LEU A 35 -10.53 -2.65 -26.23
CA LEU A 35 -10.48 -2.28 -24.82
C LEU A 35 -9.09 -1.76 -24.45
N ILE A 36 -9.05 -0.65 -23.72
CA ILE A 36 -7.83 0.04 -23.31
C ILE A 36 -7.90 0.29 -21.79
N ALA A 37 -6.88 -0.14 -21.06
CA ALA A 37 -6.67 0.30 -19.68
C ALA A 37 -6.11 1.72 -19.70
N ALA A 38 -6.98 2.72 -19.63
CA ALA A 38 -6.57 4.13 -19.76
C ALA A 38 -5.86 4.64 -18.50
N ASP A 39 -6.23 4.10 -17.35
CA ASP A 39 -5.57 4.33 -16.06
C ASP A 39 -5.65 3.06 -15.21
N ALA A 40 -4.65 2.86 -14.36
CA ALA A 40 -4.57 1.72 -13.47
C ALA A 40 -3.88 2.05 -12.15
N LYS A 41 -4.44 1.51 -11.06
CA LYS A 41 -3.83 1.52 -9.74
C LYS A 41 -3.55 0.09 -9.30
N ILE A 42 -2.28 -0.20 -9.01
CA ILE A 42 -1.84 -1.53 -8.63
C ILE A 42 -1.16 -1.42 -7.26
N GLY A 43 -1.60 -2.25 -6.31
CA GLY A 43 -0.94 -2.48 -5.05
C GLY A 43 -0.24 -3.83 -5.09
N PHE A 44 0.97 -3.91 -4.54
CA PHE A 44 1.78 -5.12 -4.45
C PHE A 44 1.84 -5.60 -3.00
N ASP A 45 2.09 -6.89 -2.77
CA ASP A 45 2.38 -7.40 -1.43
C ASP A 45 3.83 -7.11 -1.08
N ASP A 46 4.07 -6.29 -0.05
CA ASP A 46 5.43 -5.95 0.41
C ASP A 46 6.23 -7.19 0.81
N ASN A 47 5.58 -8.25 1.28
CA ASN A 47 6.25 -9.51 1.63
C ASN A 47 6.78 -10.27 0.40
N SER A 48 6.41 -9.85 -0.80
CA SER A 48 6.85 -10.44 -2.07
C SER A 48 8.10 -9.78 -2.66
N GLU A 49 8.64 -8.73 -2.04
CA GLU A 49 9.79 -7.97 -2.56
C GLU A 49 10.97 -8.86 -2.97
N PHE A 50 11.25 -9.90 -2.20
CA PHE A 50 12.38 -10.81 -2.45
C PHE A 50 12.34 -11.50 -3.83
N ARG A 51 11.15 -11.61 -4.46
CA ARG A 51 10.94 -12.26 -5.77
C ARG A 51 10.53 -11.29 -6.89
N HIS A 52 10.30 -10.02 -6.59
CA HIS A 52 9.89 -8.96 -7.55
C HIS A 52 10.76 -7.70 -7.43
N GLN A 53 12.07 -7.87 -7.30
CA GLN A 53 13.02 -6.75 -7.12
C GLN A 53 12.92 -5.68 -8.23
N ASP A 54 12.51 -6.07 -9.44
CA ASP A 54 12.29 -5.17 -10.58
C ASP A 54 11.12 -4.19 -10.36
N ILE A 55 10.08 -4.61 -9.63
CA ILE A 55 8.94 -3.75 -9.27
C ILE A 55 9.34 -2.83 -8.12
N PHE A 56 9.93 -3.37 -7.05
CA PHE A 56 10.28 -2.58 -5.86
C PHE A 56 11.41 -1.57 -6.14
N ALA A 57 12.27 -1.83 -7.14
CA ALA A 57 13.23 -0.85 -7.64
C ALA A 57 12.58 0.39 -8.28
N GLN A 58 11.28 0.33 -8.64
CA GLN A 58 10.51 1.46 -9.19
C GLN A 58 9.78 2.27 -8.11
N ARG A 59 9.98 1.95 -6.82
CA ARG A 59 9.37 2.70 -5.70
C ARG A 59 9.78 4.17 -5.74
N ASP A 60 8.78 5.05 -5.85
CA ASP A 60 8.96 6.49 -5.80
C ASP A 60 8.68 7.04 -4.39
N SER A 61 9.73 7.10 -3.57
CA SER A 61 9.66 7.63 -2.21
C SER A 61 9.22 9.10 -2.10
N THR A 62 9.16 9.86 -3.21
CA THR A 62 8.71 11.26 -3.19
C THR A 62 7.20 11.39 -3.03
N GLN A 63 6.44 10.30 -3.25
CA GLN A 63 4.99 10.24 -3.08
C GLN A 63 4.57 9.72 -1.70
N GLU A 64 5.51 9.39 -0.83
CA GLU A 64 5.28 8.78 0.48
C GLU A 64 5.57 9.77 1.62
N ASP A 65 5.08 9.49 2.83
CA ASP A 65 5.47 10.28 4.00
C ASP A 65 6.96 10.05 4.30
N SER A 66 7.73 11.14 4.29
CA SER A 66 9.17 11.13 4.56
C SER A 66 9.55 10.44 5.89
N ARG A 67 8.65 10.44 6.88
CA ARG A 67 8.82 9.77 8.18
C ARG A 67 8.74 8.25 8.05
N GLU A 68 7.79 7.77 7.25
CA GLU A 68 7.62 6.33 6.95
C GLU A 68 8.82 5.81 6.14
N VAL A 69 9.27 6.57 5.14
CA VAL A 69 10.49 6.27 4.36
C VAL A 69 11.75 6.21 5.23
N ALA A 70 11.86 7.09 6.24
CA ALA A 70 12.97 7.06 7.18
C ALA A 70 12.89 5.83 8.10
N ALA A 71 11.71 5.51 8.61
CA ALA A 71 11.47 4.35 9.46
C ALA A 71 11.75 3.02 8.75
N SER A 72 11.35 2.89 7.47
CA SER A 72 11.55 1.67 6.70
C SER A 72 13.03 1.32 6.48
N LYS A 73 13.93 2.32 6.48
CA LYS A 73 15.39 2.09 6.41
C LYS A 73 15.98 1.44 7.66
N HIS A 74 15.21 1.43 8.75
CA HIS A 74 15.56 0.86 10.03
C HIS A 74 14.68 -0.34 10.37
N ASP A 75 13.96 -0.89 9.39
CA ASP A 75 13.01 -2.00 9.56
C ASP A 75 11.92 -1.70 10.62
N LEU A 76 11.52 -0.43 10.73
CA LEU A 76 10.49 0.03 11.66
C LEU A 76 9.15 0.19 10.96
N ASN A 77 8.10 -0.38 11.54
CA ASN A 77 6.72 -0.19 11.07
C ASN A 77 6.16 1.10 11.68
N TYR A 78 6.25 2.20 10.94
CA TYR A 78 5.77 3.51 11.35
C TYR A 78 4.60 3.95 10.47
N ILE A 79 3.58 4.57 11.07
CA ILE A 79 2.53 5.28 10.33
C ILE A 79 2.35 6.65 10.97
N GLY A 80 2.39 7.70 10.16
CA GLY A 80 2.17 9.07 10.61
C GLY A 80 0.69 9.35 10.88
N LEU A 81 0.38 9.98 12.02
CA LEU A 81 -0.96 10.48 12.35
C LEU A 81 -0.88 11.98 12.69
N ASP A 82 -2.05 12.63 12.81
CA ASP A 82 -2.14 14.08 13.05
C ASP A 82 -2.21 14.48 14.53
N GLY A 83 -2.02 13.52 15.44
CA GLY A 83 -2.13 13.76 16.87
C GLY A 83 -0.92 14.44 17.50
N ASN A 84 -0.91 14.47 18.83
CA ASN A 84 0.05 15.20 19.66
C ASN A 84 0.84 14.33 20.64
N ILE A 85 0.51 13.04 20.77
CA ILE A 85 1.24 12.09 21.62
C ILE A 85 1.87 11.00 20.76
N GLY A 86 3.19 10.95 20.70
CA GLY A 86 3.89 9.86 20.04
C GLY A 86 3.96 8.61 20.92
N CYS A 87 3.85 7.43 20.31
CA CYS A 87 4.04 6.15 20.99
C CYS A 87 5.09 5.29 20.28
N MET A 88 5.83 4.50 21.04
CA MET A 88 6.78 3.49 20.57
C MET A 88 6.53 2.23 21.38
N VAL A 89 6.18 1.15 20.71
CA VAL A 89 5.63 -0.03 21.36
C VAL A 89 6.15 -1.28 20.66
N ASN A 90 6.37 -2.37 21.41
CA ASN A 90 6.79 -3.65 20.84
C ASN A 90 5.57 -4.52 20.53
N GLY A 91 5.33 -4.76 19.25
CA GLY A 91 4.23 -5.52 18.68
C GLY A 91 3.05 -4.63 18.23
N ALA A 92 2.67 -4.78 16.95
CA ALA A 92 1.56 -4.06 16.32
C ALA A 92 0.25 -4.07 17.12
N GLY A 93 -0.10 -5.21 17.73
CA GLY A 93 -1.31 -5.33 18.55
C GLY A 93 -1.29 -4.42 19.79
N LEU A 94 -0.14 -4.33 20.46
CA LEU A 94 0.03 -3.47 21.62
C LEU A 94 0.12 -2.00 21.19
N ALA A 95 0.73 -1.71 20.05
CA ALA A 95 0.78 -0.36 19.47
C ALA A 95 -0.63 0.17 19.19
N MET A 96 -1.51 -0.63 18.57
CA MET A 96 -2.92 -0.30 18.37
C MET A 96 -3.65 -0.05 19.70
N ALA A 97 -3.53 -0.97 20.66
CA ALA A 97 -4.16 -0.82 21.98
C ALA A 97 -3.67 0.44 22.73
N THR A 98 -2.41 0.83 22.53
CA THR A 98 -1.83 2.04 23.12
C THR A 98 -2.44 3.30 22.50
N MET A 99 -2.57 3.35 21.18
CA MET A 99 -3.27 4.44 20.49
C MET A 99 -4.74 4.56 20.91
N ASP A 100 -5.42 3.42 21.09
CA ASP A 100 -6.79 3.37 21.59
C ASP A 100 -6.89 3.97 23.00
N ILE A 101 -5.99 3.58 23.92
CA ILE A 101 -5.96 4.12 25.28
C ILE A 101 -5.69 5.63 25.29
N ILE A 102 -4.76 6.12 24.47
CA ILE A 102 -4.50 7.56 24.32
C ILE A 102 -5.78 8.29 23.91
N SER A 103 -6.47 7.76 22.90
CA SER A 103 -7.71 8.34 22.36
C SER A 103 -8.85 8.31 23.39
N MET A 104 -9.01 7.19 24.11
CA MET A 104 -10.01 7.03 25.18
C MET A 104 -9.81 8.03 26.34
N HIS A 105 -8.58 8.50 26.57
CA HIS A 105 -8.27 9.50 27.60
C HIS A 105 -8.24 10.94 27.05
N GLY A 106 -8.76 11.17 25.84
CA GLY A 106 -9.01 12.51 25.29
C GLY A 106 -7.80 13.17 24.62
N ALA A 107 -6.72 12.44 24.41
CA ALA A 107 -5.57 12.89 23.61
C ALA A 107 -5.61 12.28 22.21
N SER A 108 -4.71 12.68 21.31
CA SER A 108 -4.65 12.16 19.94
C SER A 108 -3.28 11.53 19.66
N PRO A 109 -3.21 10.27 19.23
CA PRO A 109 -1.95 9.63 18.88
C PRO A 109 -1.33 10.29 17.64
N ALA A 110 -0.04 10.63 17.72
CA ALA A 110 0.72 11.28 16.65
C ALA A 110 1.34 10.28 15.65
N ASN A 111 1.43 9.01 16.04
CA ASN A 111 1.94 7.95 15.19
C ASN A 111 1.51 6.58 15.69
N PHE A 112 1.57 5.60 14.79
CA PHE A 112 1.79 4.19 15.12
C PHE A 112 3.28 3.90 14.97
N LEU A 113 3.87 3.12 15.88
CA LEU A 113 5.24 2.63 15.73
C LEU A 113 5.41 1.30 16.48
N ASP A 114 5.74 0.28 15.71
CA ASP A 114 6.10 -1.05 16.19
C ASP A 114 7.62 -1.28 16.03
N VAL A 115 8.29 -1.72 17.11
CA VAL A 115 9.75 -1.93 17.22
C VAL A 115 10.13 -3.37 17.58
#